data_AF-A0A372ZQ20-F1
#
_entry.id   AF-A0A372ZQ20-F1
#
_cell.length_a   1.000
_cell.length_b   1.000
_cell.length_c   1.000
_cell.angle_alpha   90.00
_cell.angle_beta   90.00
_cell.angle_gamma   90.00
#
_symmetry.space_group_name_H-M   'P 1'
#
loop_
_entity.id
_entity.type
_entity.pdbx_description
1 polymer ?
#
loop_
_entity_poly.entity_id
_entity_poly.type
_entity_poly.pdbx_seq_one_letter_code
_entity_poly.pdbx_strand_id
1 'polypeptide(L)'
;MKRTGKHGFAAVAGAVGAVLALAGTAVAQPAGSGAEAPAAVPGQPGTGEILPHPGPEGLIWIPDWIGDGGAVTASVNPSQPFTFTLGCRGGGSVDVHIGGAAPVDFTVQCPVDSTGVGSVEVPARPGRDLLFTAHTSDPSIHWGMYATQAD
;
A
#
# COMPACT_ATOMS: atom_id res chain seq x y z
N MET A 1 -61.12 38.79 19.66
CA MET A 1 -60.12 39.90 19.71
C MET A 1 -59.18 39.71 18.52
N LYS A 2 -59.39 40.37 17.37
CA LYS A 2 -58.66 41.58 16.91
C LYS A 2 -57.13 41.49 17.13
N ARG A 3 -56.32 41.18 16.10
CA ARG A 3 -55.73 42.15 15.14
C ARG A 3 -54.58 41.51 14.33
N THR A 4 -54.72 41.65 13.02
CA THR A 4 -53.74 41.80 11.94
C THR A 4 -52.41 42.45 12.33
N GLY A 5 -51.31 42.07 11.67
CA GLY A 5 -50.09 42.89 11.60
C GLY A 5 -48.94 42.26 10.82
N LYS A 6 -48.94 42.40 9.49
CA LYS A 6 -47.73 42.32 8.65
C LYS A 6 -46.88 43.56 8.93
N HIS A 7 -45.60 43.41 9.23
CA HIS A 7 -44.59 44.43 8.96
C HIS A 7 -43.25 43.77 8.61
N GLY A 8 -42.84 43.94 7.36
CA GLY A 8 -41.45 43.80 6.98
C GLY A 8 -40.68 45.06 7.34
N PHE A 9 -39.38 44.92 7.61
CA PHE A 9 -38.37 45.97 7.60
C PHE A 9 -37.06 45.24 7.22
N ALA A 10 -36.51 45.46 6.02
CA ALA A 10 -35.71 46.61 5.60
C ALA A 10 -34.37 46.71 6.34
N ALA A 11 -33.32 46.76 5.52
CA ALA A 11 -31.90 46.66 5.84
C ALA A 11 -31.37 47.77 6.75
N VAL A 12 -30.26 47.49 7.45
CA VAL A 12 -29.31 48.52 7.88
C VAL A 12 -27.88 48.03 7.68
N ALA A 13 -27.12 48.85 6.96
CA ALA A 13 -25.71 48.72 6.69
C ALA A 13 -24.85 49.20 7.88
N GLY A 14 -23.64 48.62 7.98
CA GLY A 14 -22.45 49.30 8.47
C GLY A 14 -22.18 49.27 9.97
N ALA A 15 -21.08 48.62 10.35
CA ALA A 15 -20.17 49.12 11.38
C ALA A 15 -18.83 48.37 11.31
N VAL A 16 -17.78 49.10 10.98
CA VAL A 16 -16.37 48.73 11.22
C VAL A 16 -16.14 48.79 12.73
N GLY A 17 -15.63 47.72 13.34
CA GLY A 17 -15.39 47.68 14.78
C GLY A 17 -14.42 46.57 15.19
N ALA A 18 -13.15 46.96 15.36
CA ALA A 18 -12.11 46.40 16.23
C ALA A 18 -12.19 44.90 16.61
N VAL A 19 -11.32 44.08 16.01
CA VAL A 19 -10.98 42.76 16.57
C VAL A 19 -9.87 42.96 17.62
N LEU A 20 -10.23 42.69 18.88
CA LEU A 20 -9.34 42.59 20.02
C LEU A 20 -8.30 41.48 19.82
N ALA A 21 -7.02 41.85 19.98
CA ALA A 21 -5.93 40.89 20.06
C ALA A 21 -6.00 40.11 21.39
N LEU A 22 -6.20 38.80 21.31
CA LEU A 22 -5.95 37.89 22.42
C LEU A 22 -4.55 37.28 22.25
N ALA A 23 -3.65 37.68 23.14
CA ALA A 23 -2.35 37.09 23.32
C ALA A 23 -2.51 35.68 23.91
N GLY A 24 -2.28 34.65 23.09
CA GLY A 24 -2.02 33.29 23.52
C GLY A 24 -0.59 32.92 23.15
N THR A 25 0.24 32.64 24.15
CA THR A 25 1.65 32.26 24.01
C THR A 25 1.79 30.94 23.26
N ALA A 26 2.09 31.01 21.96
CA ALA A 26 2.59 29.86 21.22
C ALA A 26 3.98 29.51 21.75
N VAL A 27 4.10 28.37 22.41
CA VAL A 27 5.41 27.76 22.68
C VAL A 27 6.02 27.37 21.34
N ALA A 28 7.03 28.11 20.90
CA ALA A 28 7.84 27.75 19.76
C ALA A 28 8.54 26.42 20.08
N GLN A 29 8.07 25.34 19.45
CA GLN A 29 8.82 24.08 19.43
C GLN A 29 10.10 24.32 18.62
N PRO A 30 11.27 23.90 19.11
CA PRO A 30 12.49 23.98 18.32
C PRO A 30 12.30 23.11 17.08
N ALA A 31 12.54 23.69 15.90
CA ALA A 31 12.69 22.96 14.66
C ALA A 31 13.89 22.03 14.80
N GLY A 32 13.66 20.84 15.34
CA GLY A 32 14.56 19.71 15.14
C GLY A 32 14.60 19.47 13.64
N SER A 33 15.80 19.52 13.06
CA SER A 33 16.07 19.06 11.71
C SER A 33 15.80 17.56 11.64
N GLY A 34 14.52 17.20 11.62
CA GLY A 34 14.06 15.90 11.16
C GLY A 34 14.42 15.86 9.69
N ALA A 35 15.40 15.03 9.34
CA ALA A 35 15.52 14.56 7.98
C ALA A 35 14.15 13.94 7.65
N GLU A 36 13.39 14.56 6.74
CA GLU A 36 12.25 13.90 6.11
C GLU A 36 12.80 12.57 5.59
N ALA A 37 12.24 11.47 6.07
CA ALA A 37 12.49 10.17 5.45
C ALA A 37 12.21 10.34 3.95
N PRO A 38 13.14 9.94 3.06
CA PRO A 38 12.92 10.08 1.63
C PRO A 38 11.57 9.48 1.29
N ALA A 39 10.74 10.24 0.56
CA ALA A 39 9.44 9.75 0.12
C ALA A 39 9.64 8.41 -0.60
N ALA A 40 8.90 7.38 -0.18
CA ALA A 40 8.93 6.09 -0.84
C ALA A 40 8.62 6.30 -2.32
N VAL A 41 9.57 5.96 -3.19
CA VAL A 41 9.37 6.04 -4.64
C VAL A 41 8.53 4.80 -5.01
N PRO A 42 7.30 4.97 -5.52
CA PRO A 42 6.51 3.83 -5.96
C PRO A 42 7.27 3.08 -7.05
N GLY A 43 7.29 1.75 -6.98
CA GLY A 43 7.82 0.96 -8.07
C GLY A 43 6.97 1.08 -9.34
N GLN A 44 7.44 0.44 -10.40
CA GLN A 44 6.83 0.50 -11.72
C GLN A 44 6.78 -0.88 -12.38
N PRO A 45 5.85 -1.11 -13.32
CA PRO A 45 5.88 -2.31 -14.15
C PRO A 45 7.19 -2.42 -14.92
N GLY A 46 7.78 -3.62 -14.93
CA GLY A 46 8.86 -3.96 -15.83
C GLY A 46 8.33 -4.37 -17.21
N THR A 47 9.25 -4.80 -18.09
CA THR A 47 8.91 -5.27 -19.45
C THR A 47 9.31 -6.72 -19.69
N GLY A 48 9.95 -7.36 -18.70
CA GLY A 48 10.39 -8.74 -18.78
C GLY A 48 9.42 -9.72 -18.11
N GLU A 49 9.97 -10.87 -17.79
CA GLU A 49 9.33 -11.94 -17.03
C GLU A 49 10.39 -12.51 -16.07
N ILE A 50 10.11 -12.44 -14.76
CA ILE A 50 11.00 -12.97 -13.72
C ILE A 50 10.63 -14.41 -13.38
N LEU A 51 9.33 -14.71 -13.37
CA LEU A 51 8.78 -16.04 -13.18
C LEU A 51 7.76 -16.36 -14.29
N PRO A 52 7.73 -17.61 -14.78
CA PRO A 52 6.76 -18.02 -15.79
C PRO A 52 5.32 -17.92 -15.27
N HIS A 53 4.38 -17.77 -16.21
CA HIS A 53 2.95 -17.78 -15.90
C HIS A 53 2.58 -19.10 -15.17
N PRO A 54 1.86 -19.04 -14.02
CA PRO A 54 1.60 -20.21 -13.17
C PRO A 54 0.64 -21.24 -13.79
N GLY A 55 -0.10 -20.85 -14.83
CA GLY A 55 -1.10 -21.68 -15.49
C GLY A 55 -2.51 -21.42 -14.95
N PRO A 56 -3.47 -22.34 -15.17
CA PRO A 56 -4.87 -22.17 -14.79
C PRO A 56 -5.10 -21.98 -13.28
N GLU A 57 -4.25 -22.61 -12.46
CA GLU A 57 -4.32 -22.54 -10.98
C GLU A 57 -3.84 -21.19 -10.41
N GLY A 58 -3.45 -20.25 -11.28
CA GLY A 58 -2.95 -18.94 -10.89
C GLY A 58 -4.05 -18.02 -10.39
N LEU A 59 -3.96 -17.60 -9.13
CA LEU A 59 -4.85 -16.59 -8.53
C LEU A 59 -4.48 -15.16 -8.93
N ILE A 60 -3.18 -14.92 -9.10
CA ILE A 60 -2.59 -13.66 -9.51
C ILE A 60 -1.20 -13.94 -10.08
N TRP A 61 -0.81 -13.16 -11.09
CA TRP A 61 0.53 -13.20 -11.66
C TRP A 61 0.98 -11.78 -12.02
N ILE A 62 2.18 -11.44 -11.58
CA ILE A 62 2.89 -10.21 -11.95
C ILE A 62 4.20 -10.65 -12.60
N PRO A 63 4.36 -10.43 -13.91
CA PRO A 63 5.51 -10.96 -14.64
C PRO A 63 6.83 -10.29 -14.24
N ASP A 64 6.81 -8.96 -14.11
CA ASP A 64 7.98 -8.14 -13.80
C ASP A 64 7.56 -6.79 -13.22
N TRP A 65 8.16 -6.41 -12.10
CA TRP A 65 7.98 -5.15 -11.38
C TRP A 65 9.33 -4.68 -10.87
N ILE A 66 9.54 -3.37 -10.82
CA ILE A 66 10.81 -2.74 -10.46
C ILE A 66 10.61 -1.90 -9.20
N GLY A 67 11.42 -2.15 -8.17
CA GLY A 67 11.34 -1.47 -6.88
C GLY A 67 10.16 -1.93 -6.02
N ASP A 68 9.75 -1.13 -5.05
CA ASP A 68 8.67 -1.47 -4.11
C ASP A 68 7.32 -1.66 -4.82
N GLY A 69 6.51 -2.57 -4.31
CA GLY A 69 5.16 -2.77 -4.85
C GLY A 69 4.29 -3.70 -4.03
N GLY A 70 3.21 -4.14 -4.64
CA GLY A 70 2.20 -4.95 -3.97
C GLY A 70 1.01 -5.21 -4.87
N ALA A 71 0.14 -6.11 -4.46
CA ALA A 71 -1.17 -6.25 -5.07
C ALA A 71 -2.17 -6.86 -4.11
N VAL A 72 -3.42 -6.84 -4.55
CA VAL A 72 -4.56 -7.37 -3.83
C VAL A 72 -5.32 -8.34 -4.74
N THR A 73 -5.73 -9.50 -4.21
CA THR A 73 -6.64 -10.43 -4.90
C THR A 73 -7.77 -10.88 -3.98
N ALA A 74 -9.00 -10.91 -4.51
CA ALA A 74 -10.22 -11.25 -3.77
C ALA A 74 -10.73 -12.68 -4.03
N SER A 75 -10.03 -13.46 -4.87
CA SER A 75 -10.58 -14.68 -5.50
C SER A 75 -10.09 -15.99 -4.88
N VAL A 76 -9.64 -15.96 -3.64
CA VAL A 76 -9.09 -17.14 -2.97
C VAL A 76 -10.21 -18.01 -2.42
N ASN A 77 -10.12 -19.32 -2.62
CA ASN A 77 -10.95 -20.29 -1.91
C ASN A 77 -10.63 -20.21 -0.41
N PRO A 78 -11.62 -19.87 0.44
CA PRO A 78 -11.40 -19.69 1.87
C PRO A 78 -11.07 -20.97 2.63
N SER A 79 -11.28 -22.14 2.01
CA SER A 79 -11.11 -23.46 2.63
C SER A 79 -9.85 -24.19 2.21
N GLN A 80 -9.05 -23.63 1.30
CA GLN A 80 -7.81 -24.23 0.80
C GLN A 80 -6.61 -23.32 1.09
N PRO A 81 -5.43 -23.91 1.42
CA PRO A 81 -4.20 -23.14 1.43
C PRO A 81 -3.87 -22.63 0.02
N PHE A 82 -3.01 -21.62 -0.07
CA PHE A 82 -2.44 -21.19 -1.34
C PHE A 82 -0.92 -21.06 -1.20
N THR A 83 -0.21 -21.27 -2.30
CA THR A 83 1.24 -21.08 -2.36
C THR A 83 1.55 -19.75 -3.00
N PHE A 84 2.30 -18.91 -2.30
CA PHE A 84 2.87 -17.68 -2.85
C PHE A 84 4.30 -17.95 -3.27
N THR A 85 4.68 -17.52 -4.47
CA THR A 85 6.06 -17.60 -4.98
C THR A 85 6.50 -16.25 -5.53
N LEU A 86 7.70 -15.82 -5.14
CA LEU A 86 8.35 -14.63 -5.67
C LEU A 86 9.73 -14.97 -6.18
N GLY A 87 10.04 -14.44 -7.35
CA GLY A 87 11.37 -14.44 -7.93
C GLY A 87 11.91 -13.02 -8.00
N CYS A 88 13.22 -12.84 -7.86
CA CYS A 88 13.85 -11.54 -8.03
C CYS A 88 15.29 -11.62 -8.55
N ARG A 89 15.78 -10.51 -9.10
CA ARG A 89 17.16 -10.31 -9.56
C ARG A 89 17.57 -8.84 -9.43
N GLY A 90 18.87 -8.57 -9.48
CA GLY A 90 19.41 -7.21 -9.49
C GLY A 90 20.39 -6.88 -8.36
N GLY A 91 20.67 -7.85 -7.47
CA GLY A 91 21.58 -7.64 -6.33
C GLY A 91 20.86 -7.02 -5.13
N GLY A 92 20.66 -7.80 -4.07
CA GLY A 92 20.00 -7.36 -2.83
C GLY A 92 18.96 -8.36 -2.36
N SER A 93 17.84 -7.87 -1.84
CA SER A 93 16.74 -8.70 -1.36
C SER A 93 15.37 -8.04 -1.55
N VAL A 94 14.32 -8.87 -1.52
CA VAL A 94 12.93 -8.44 -1.40
C VAL A 94 12.36 -9.00 -0.09
N ASP A 95 11.87 -8.11 0.76
CA ASP A 95 11.07 -8.46 1.92
C ASP A 95 9.60 -8.51 1.51
N VAL A 96 8.99 -9.67 1.71
CA VAL A 96 7.60 -9.95 1.35
C VAL A 96 6.76 -9.99 2.61
N HIS A 97 5.69 -9.21 2.62
CA HIS A 97 4.65 -9.27 3.63
C HIS A 97 3.32 -9.66 2.98
N ILE A 98 2.73 -10.74 3.47
CA ILE A 98 1.38 -11.19 3.10
C ILE A 98 0.46 -10.86 4.27
N GLY A 99 -0.34 -9.82 4.11
CA GLY A 99 -1.27 -9.35 5.12
C GLY A 99 -2.45 -10.31 5.33
N GLY A 100 -3.18 -10.11 6.42
CA GLY A 100 -4.36 -10.89 6.79
C GLY A 100 -4.48 -11.12 8.29
N ALA A 101 -5.40 -12.00 8.70
CA ALA A 101 -5.58 -12.37 10.11
C ALA A 101 -4.38 -13.17 10.68
N ALA A 102 -3.67 -13.91 9.82
CA ALA A 102 -2.41 -14.56 10.10
C ALA A 102 -1.39 -14.06 9.06
N PRO A 103 -0.67 -12.97 9.34
CA PRO A 103 0.31 -12.42 8.41
C PRO A 103 1.51 -13.37 8.26
N VAL A 104 2.10 -13.36 7.07
CA VAL A 104 3.30 -14.15 6.75
C VAL A 104 4.34 -13.22 6.17
N ASP A 105 5.54 -13.29 6.72
CA ASP A 105 6.70 -12.51 6.28
C ASP A 105 7.83 -13.44 5.88
N PHE A 106 8.48 -13.15 4.75
CA PHE A 106 9.71 -13.84 4.35
C PHE A 106 10.55 -12.97 3.41
N THR A 107 11.86 -13.25 3.35
CA THR A 107 12.80 -12.51 2.51
C THR A 107 13.33 -13.40 1.39
N VAL A 108 13.37 -12.87 0.16
CA VAL A 108 13.99 -13.51 -1.00
C VAL A 108 15.28 -12.79 -1.35
N GLN A 109 16.38 -13.52 -1.47
CA GLN A 109 17.65 -12.97 -1.93
C GLN A 109 17.65 -12.85 -3.46
N CYS A 110 18.16 -11.74 -3.99
CA CYS A 110 18.15 -11.41 -5.42
C CYS A 110 19.58 -11.38 -5.95
N PRO A 111 20.08 -12.49 -6.55
CA PRO A 111 21.38 -12.50 -7.18
C PRO A 111 21.46 -11.51 -8.35
N VAL A 112 22.69 -11.13 -8.73
CA VAL A 112 22.93 -10.23 -9.88
C VAL A 112 22.77 -10.97 -11.21
N ASP A 113 23.30 -12.20 -11.30
CA ASP A 113 23.40 -12.95 -12.56
C ASP A 113 22.38 -14.09 -12.70
N SER A 114 21.47 -14.23 -11.73
CA SER A 114 20.45 -15.28 -11.73
C SER A 114 19.19 -14.83 -10.98
N THR A 115 18.10 -15.56 -11.16
CA THR A 115 16.86 -15.35 -10.39
C THR A 115 16.94 -16.09 -9.06
N GLY A 116 16.81 -15.36 -7.96
CA GLY A 116 16.52 -15.95 -6.65
C GLY A 116 15.03 -16.19 -6.51
N VAL A 117 14.64 -17.27 -5.85
CA VAL A 117 13.23 -17.66 -5.71
C VAL A 117 12.94 -18.03 -4.27
N GLY A 118 11.82 -17.56 -3.74
CA GLY A 118 11.28 -17.97 -2.45
C GLY A 118 9.79 -18.25 -2.53
N SER A 119 9.34 -19.24 -1.78
CA SER A 119 7.94 -19.64 -1.73
C SER A 119 7.50 -19.91 -0.29
N VAL A 120 6.24 -19.64 -0.01
CA VAL A 120 5.60 -19.96 1.27
C VAL A 120 4.18 -20.45 1.05
N GLU A 121 3.79 -21.46 1.81
CA GLU A 121 2.38 -21.88 1.89
C GLU A 121 1.67 -21.01 2.93
N VAL A 122 0.55 -20.43 2.53
CA VAL A 122 -0.32 -19.66 3.41
C VAL A 122 -1.56 -20.49 3.69
N PRO A 123 -1.89 -20.77 4.97
CA PRO A 123 -3.06 -21.56 5.33
C PRO A 123 -4.37 -20.96 4.79
N ALA A 124 -5.38 -21.81 4.64
CA ALA A 124 -6.73 -21.42 4.23
C ALA A 124 -7.30 -20.28 5.11
N ARG A 125 -7.94 -19.29 4.47
CA ARG A 125 -8.44 -18.09 5.16
C ARG A 125 -9.91 -17.83 4.85
N PRO A 126 -10.82 -18.05 5.82
CA PRO A 126 -12.21 -17.61 5.71
C PRO A 126 -12.32 -16.09 5.64
N GLY A 127 -12.60 -15.58 4.45
CA GLY A 127 -12.95 -14.19 4.19
C GLY A 127 -11.76 -13.25 3.97
N ARG A 128 -11.96 -12.38 2.95
CA ARG A 128 -11.17 -11.20 2.54
C ARG A 128 -10.09 -11.42 1.49
N ASP A 129 -9.74 -10.28 0.89
CA ASP A 129 -8.67 -10.11 -0.08
C ASP A 129 -7.30 -10.43 0.52
N LEU A 130 -6.43 -11.08 -0.26
CA LEU A 130 -5.00 -11.19 0.04
C LEU A 130 -4.36 -9.86 -0.33
N LEU A 131 -3.79 -9.16 0.65
CA LEU A 131 -2.86 -8.08 0.39
C LEU A 131 -1.45 -8.66 0.46
N PHE A 132 -0.64 -8.42 -0.57
CA PHE A 132 0.79 -8.61 -0.49
C PHE A 132 1.51 -7.28 -0.73
N THR A 133 2.64 -7.11 -0.07
CA THR A 133 3.57 -6.00 -0.31
C THR A 133 4.98 -6.56 -0.42
N ALA A 134 5.72 -6.03 -1.37
CA ALA A 134 7.13 -6.33 -1.63
C ALA A 134 7.94 -5.05 -1.40
N HIS A 135 8.88 -5.10 -0.46
CA HIS A 135 9.83 -4.03 -0.21
C HIS A 135 11.21 -4.47 -0.70
N THR A 136 11.79 -3.66 -1.58
CA THR A 136 13.06 -3.94 -2.23
C THR A 136 14.19 -3.23 -1.48
N SER A 137 15.31 -3.91 -1.28
CA SER A 137 16.49 -3.27 -0.69
C SER A 137 17.14 -2.23 -1.61
N ASP A 138 16.87 -2.31 -2.90
CA ASP A 138 17.33 -1.38 -3.93
C ASP A 138 16.19 -1.14 -4.94
N PRO A 139 15.88 0.12 -5.30
CA PRO A 139 14.74 0.44 -6.16
C PRO A 139 14.89 -0.02 -7.61
N SER A 140 16.06 -0.52 -8.02
CA SER A 140 16.31 -1.12 -9.33
C SER A 140 16.08 -2.64 -9.37
N ILE A 141 15.81 -3.27 -8.23
CA ILE A 141 15.52 -4.71 -8.17
C ILE A 141 14.27 -5.02 -8.98
N HIS A 142 14.40 -6.02 -9.85
CA HIS A 142 13.29 -6.60 -10.58
C HIS A 142 12.75 -7.82 -9.82
N TRP A 143 11.43 -7.92 -9.69
CA TRP A 143 10.76 -9.08 -9.13
C TRP A 143 9.50 -9.43 -9.91
N GLY A 144 9.13 -10.70 -9.86
CA GLY A 144 7.85 -11.20 -10.36
C GLY A 144 7.29 -12.19 -9.37
N MET A 145 5.98 -12.38 -9.39
CA MET A 145 5.31 -13.23 -8.43
C MET A 145 4.11 -13.93 -9.04
N TYR A 146 3.74 -15.04 -8.41
CA TYR A 146 2.42 -15.60 -8.57
C TYR A 146 1.92 -16.20 -7.25
N ALA A 147 0.60 -16.31 -7.12
CA ALA A 147 -0.01 -17.19 -6.14
C ALA A 147 -0.80 -18.27 -6.86
N THR A 148 -0.73 -19.50 -6.35
CA THR A 148 -1.48 -20.65 -6.85
C THR A 148 -2.28 -21.28 -5.74
N GLN A 149 -3.42 -21.85 -6.08
CA GLN A 149 -4.23 -22.64 -5.17
C GLN A 149 -4.65 -23.90 -5.92
N ALA A 150 -4.46 -25.04 -5.29
CA ALA A 150 -4.89 -26.30 -5.87
C ALA A 150 -6.42 -26.40 -5.84
N ASP A 151 -7.00 -26.95 -6.91
CA ASP A 151 -8.41 -27.34 -6.99
C ASP A 151 -8.92 -28.20 -5.82
#